data_AF-A0AA35E2G3-F1
#
_entry.id   AF-A0AA35E2G3-F1
#
_cell.length_a   1.000
_cell.length_b   1.000
_cell.length_c   1.000
_cell.angle_alpha   90.00
_cell.angle_beta   90.00
_cell.angle_gamma   90.00
#
_symmetry.space_group_name_H-M   'P 1'
#
loop_
_entity.id
_entity.type
_entity.pdbx_description
1 polymer ?
#
loop_
_entity_poly.entity_id
_entity_poly.type
_entity_poly.pdbx_seq_one_letter_code
_entity_poly.pdbx_strand_id
1 'polypeptide(L)'
;MDDALNRLVKIIVELLKLLVMVLLLQVIFFNLGRLFLWLLTIGRYPRGALTQRDVNWVTLFGFITFVMFVLAMGFYNAFFGAHSVT
;
A
#
# COMPACT_ATOMS: atom_id res chain seq x y z
N MET A 1 19.05 36.58 -6.90
CA MET A 1 18.84 35.87 -5.61
C MET A 1 17.53 35.10 -5.61
N ASP A 2 16.52 35.60 -6.31
CA ASP A 2 15.18 35.00 -6.38
C ASP A 2 15.14 33.61 -7.05
N ASP A 3 16.01 33.35 -8.03
CA ASP A 3 16.07 32.06 -8.71
C ASP A 3 16.58 30.92 -7.82
N ALA A 4 17.53 31.22 -6.92
CA ALA A 4 18.05 30.24 -5.96
C ALA A 4 16.98 29.90 -4.90
N LEU A 5 16.26 30.91 -4.43
CA LEU A 5 15.15 30.74 -3.49
C LEU A 5 14.01 29.90 -4.11
N ASN A 6 13.62 30.20 -5.35
CA ASN A 6 12.58 29.45 -6.07
C ASN A 6 12.94 27.98 -6.28
N ARG A 7 14.21 27.67 -6.56
CA ARG A 7 14.69 26.28 -6.68
C ARG A 7 14.61 25.54 -5.36
N LEU A 8 15.00 26.17 -4.26
CA LEU A 8 14.91 25.57 -2.91
C LEU A 8 13.45 25.29 -2.53
N VAL A 9 12.54 26.23 -2.77
CA VAL A 9 11.11 26.04 -2.51
C VAL A 9 10.57 24.85 -3.31
N LYS A 10 10.94 24.74 -4.60
CA LYS A 10 10.50 23.62 -5.45
C LYS A 10 10.96 22.27 -4.90
N ILE A 11 12.22 22.17 -4.46
CA ILE A 11 12.77 20.95 -3.85
C ILE A 11 12.01 20.60 -2.57
N ILE A 12 11.76 21.58 -1.69
CA ILE A 12 11.01 21.37 -0.45
C ILE A 12 9.59 20.87 -0.73
N VAL A 13 8.90 21.46 -1.70
CA VAL A 13 7.56 21.04 -2.10
C VAL A 13 7.56 19.62 -2.66
N GLU A 14 8.58 19.26 -3.44
CA GLU A 14 8.72 17.92 -4.01
C GLU A 14 8.98 16.87 -2.93
N LEU A 15 9.82 17.17 -1.95
CA LEU A 15 10.03 16.33 -0.76
C LEU A 15 8.75 16.18 0.06
N LEU A 16 7.97 17.26 0.23
CA LEU A 16 6.70 17.22 0.95
C LEU A 16 5.69 16.31 0.24
N LYS A 17 5.59 16.40 -1.10
CA LYS A 17 4.74 15.51 -1.90
C LYS A 17 5.15 14.04 -1.72
N LEU A 18 6.45 13.78 -1.73
CA LEU A 18 7.00 12.43 -1.54
C LEU A 18 6.65 11.89 -0.14
N LEU A 19 6.80 12.72 0.90
CA LEU A 19 6.42 12.37 2.27
C LEU A 19 4.93 12.03 2.38
N VAL A 20 4.06 12.88 1.82
CA VAL A 20 2.61 12.65 1.80
C VAL A 20 2.28 11.36 1.07
N MET A 21 2.92 11.10 -0.08
CA MET A 21 2.72 9.87 -0.84
C MET A 21 3.11 8.62 -0.05
N VAL A 22 4.25 8.65 0.65
CA VAL A 22 4.70 7.54 1.49
C VAL A 22 3.74 7.29 2.64
N LEU A 23 3.26 8.34 3.31
CA LEU A 23 2.28 8.22 4.39
C LEU A 23 0.95 7.64 3.90
N LEU A 24 0.46 8.11 2.74
CA LEU A 24 -0.76 7.57 2.13
C LEU A 24 -0.62 6.09 1.79
N LEU A 25 0.50 5.69 1.17
CA LEU A 25 0.79 4.29 0.87
C LEU A 25 0.82 3.44 2.15
N GLN A 26 1.47 3.94 3.20
CA GLN A 26 1.53 3.24 4.49
C GLN A 26 0.12 3.03 5.07
N VAL A 27 -0.74 4.05 5.05
CA VAL A 27 -2.13 3.94 5.52
C VAL A 27 -2.91 2.93 4.69
N ILE A 28 -2.75 2.94 3.36
CA ILE A 28 -3.42 2.00 2.46
C ILE A 28 -2.99 0.56 2.77
N PHE A 29 -1.68 0.29 2.81
CA PHE A 29 -1.16 -1.05 3.09
C PHE A 29 -1.49 -1.52 4.49
N PHE A 30 -1.42 -0.65 5.50
CA PHE A 30 -1.82 -1.01 6.85
C PHE A 30 -3.29 -1.44 6.92
N ASN A 31 -4.20 -0.70 6.27
CA ASN A 31 -5.61 -1.06 6.24
C ASN A 31 -5.87 -2.35 5.44
N LEU A 32 -5.21 -2.53 4.30
CA LEU A 32 -5.28 -3.77 3.52
C LEU A 32 -4.81 -4.98 4.33
N GLY A 33 -3.66 -4.86 4.99
CA GLY A 33 -3.11 -5.93 5.82
C GLY A 33 -4.01 -6.24 7.01
N ARG A 34 -4.58 -5.22 7.65
CA ARG A 34 -5.55 -5.38 8.72
C ARG A 34 -6.80 -6.12 8.24
N LEU A 35 -7.36 -5.75 7.09
CA LEU A 35 -8.52 -6.43 6.51
C LEU A 35 -8.19 -7.88 6.17
N PHE A 36 -7.05 -8.13 5.55
CA PHE A 36 -6.61 -9.47 5.19
C PHE A 36 -6.41 -10.36 6.43
N LEU A 37 -5.70 -9.86 7.44
CA LEU A 37 -5.51 -10.58 8.70
C LEU A 37 -6.84 -10.78 9.44
N TRP A 38 -7.75 -9.82 9.36
CA TRP A 38 -9.11 -9.96 9.91
C TRP A 38 -9.89 -11.07 9.22
N LEU A 39 -9.80 -11.19 7.89
CA LEU A 39 -10.40 -12.30 7.14
C LEU A 39 -9.75 -13.65 7.51
N LEU A 40 -8.41 -13.72 7.53
CA LEU A 40 -7.68 -14.95 7.87
C LEU A 40 -7.97 -15.45 9.28
N THR A 41 -8.17 -14.54 10.23
CA THR A 41 -8.45 -14.88 11.64
C THR A 41 -9.94 -15.04 11.94
N ILE A 42 -10.82 -15.01 10.93
CA ILE A 42 -12.28 -15.10 11.08
C ILE A 42 -12.77 -14.05 12.09
N GLY A 43 -12.27 -12.83 11.94
CA GLY A 43 -12.61 -11.69 12.75
C GLY A 43 -11.97 -11.62 14.14
N ARG A 44 -11.11 -12.57 14.52
CA ARG A 44 -10.40 -12.61 15.81
C ARG A 44 -9.12 -11.76 15.86
N TYR A 45 -8.84 -10.98 14.82
CA TYR A 45 -7.64 -10.16 14.76
C TYR A 45 -7.61 -9.14 15.91
N PRO A 46 -6.54 -9.11 16.74
CA PRO A 46 -6.45 -8.25 17.91
C PRO A 46 -6.56 -6.77 17.51
N ARG A 47 -7.37 -6.03 18.28
CA ARG A 47 -7.66 -4.60 18.08
C ARG A 47 -6.95 -3.77 19.16
N GLY A 48 -6.64 -2.51 18.85
CA GLY A 48 -6.12 -1.54 19.82
C GLY A 48 -4.60 -1.62 20.00
N ALA A 49 -4.13 -1.67 21.25
CA ALA A 49 -2.71 -1.52 21.60
C ALA A 49 -1.80 -2.61 21.01
N LEU A 50 -2.33 -3.84 20.85
CA LEU A 50 -1.59 -4.95 20.23
C LEU A 50 -1.39 -4.71 18.72
N THR A 51 -2.36 -4.10 18.03
CA THR A 51 -2.23 -3.74 16.62
C THR A 51 -1.19 -2.63 16.40
N GLN A 52 -1.07 -1.70 17.35
CA GLN A 52 -0.09 -0.61 17.27
C GLN A 52 1.36 -1.10 17.45
N ARG A 53 1.56 -2.17 18.22
CA ARG A 53 2.87 -2.81 18.38
C ARG A 53 3.36 -3.46 17.09
N ASP A 54 2.43 -3.97 16.29
CA ASP A 54 2.74 -4.78 15.11
C ASP A 54 2.51 -4.04 13.78
N VAL A 55 2.46 -2.70 13.78
CA VAL A 55 2.16 -1.88 12.59
C VAL A 55 3.01 -2.26 11.37
N ASN A 56 4.30 -2.50 11.56
CA ASN A 56 5.19 -2.92 10.47
C ASN A 56 4.80 -4.28 9.89
N TRP A 57 4.44 -5.24 10.74
CA TRP A 57 3.96 -6.55 10.31
C TRP A 57 2.63 -6.46 9.58
N VAL A 58 1.67 -5.69 10.11
CA VAL A 58 0.37 -5.48 9.45
C VAL A 58 0.57 -4.85 8.07
N THR A 59 1.41 -3.83 7.98
CA THR A 59 1.71 -3.15 6.72
C THR A 59 2.38 -4.09 5.72
N LEU A 60 3.30 -4.94 6.17
CA LEU A 60 3.93 -5.98 5.35
C LEU A 60 2.90 -6.98 4.81
N PHE A 61 2.00 -7.47 5.65
CA PHE A 61 0.91 -8.34 5.22
C PHE A 61 0.00 -7.66 4.18
N GLY A 62 -0.26 -6.37 4.34
CA GLY A 62 -0.99 -5.58 3.36
C GLY A 62 -0.28 -5.46 2.02
N PHE A 63 1.03 -5.24 2.04
CA PHE A 63 1.85 -5.25 0.84
C PHE A 63 1.84 -6.63 0.15
N ILE A 64 2.02 -7.72 0.90
CA ILE A 64 1.95 -9.09 0.37
C ILE A 64 0.58 -9.35 -0.26
N THR A 65 -0.49 -8.96 0.41
CA THR A 65 -1.88 -9.10 -0.09
C THR A 65 -2.05 -8.37 -1.41
N PHE A 66 -1.54 -7.13 -1.50
CA PHE A 66 -1.59 -6.35 -2.72
C PHE A 66 -0.83 -7.02 -3.87
N VAL A 67 0.40 -7.50 -3.62
CA VAL A 67 1.20 -8.24 -4.62
C VAL A 67 0.46 -9.48 -5.10
N MET A 68 -0.10 -10.27 -4.18
CA MET A 68 -0.89 -11.46 -4.52
C MET A 68 -2.12 -11.12 -5.36
N PHE A 69 -2.81 -10.03 -5.05
CA PHE A 69 -3.96 -9.55 -5.82
C PHE A 69 -3.57 -9.14 -7.24
N VAL A 70 -2.48 -8.38 -7.39
CA VAL A 70 -1.96 -7.97 -8.70
C VAL A 70 -1.53 -9.19 -9.52
N LEU A 71 -0.83 -10.15 -8.91
CA LEU A 71 -0.46 -11.39 -9.58
C LEU A 71 -1.69 -12.18 -10.02
N ALA A 72 -2.69 -12.32 -9.14
CA ALA A 72 -3.93 -13.02 -9.45
C ALA A 72 -4.68 -12.34 -10.62
N MET A 73 -4.74 -11.01 -10.66
CA MET A 73 -5.29 -10.27 -11.80
C MET A 73 -4.47 -10.46 -13.07
N GLY A 74 -3.15 -10.45 -12.96
CA GLY A 74 -2.25 -10.70 -14.10
C GLY A 74 -2.47 -12.09 -14.71
N PHE A 75 -2.56 -13.11 -13.86
CA PHE A 75 -2.90 -14.47 -14.29
C PHE A 75 -4.31 -14.54 -14.87
N TYR A 76 -5.31 -13.97 -14.21
CA TYR A 76 -6.68 -13.94 -14.73
C TYR A 76 -6.73 -13.31 -16.12
N ASN A 77 -6.09 -12.15 -16.31
CA ASN A 77 -6.05 -11.49 -17.60
C ASN A 77 -5.29 -12.31 -18.66
N ALA A 78 -4.20 -12.97 -18.29
CA ALA A 78 -3.45 -13.83 -19.21
C ALA A 78 -4.26 -15.07 -19.63
N PHE A 79 -4.96 -15.73 -18.70
CA PHE A 79 -5.75 -16.93 -18.98
C PHE A 79 -7.05 -16.63 -19.71
N PHE A 80 -7.83 -15.64 -19.25
CA PHE A 80 -9.12 -15.31 -19.85
C PHE A 80 -8.99 -14.39 -21.07
N GLY A 81 -7.99 -13.50 -21.10
CA GLY A 81 -7.68 -12.70 -22.28
C GLY A 81 -7.11 -13.51 -23.45
N ALA A 82 -6.44 -14.64 -23.18
CA ALA A 82 -6.04 -15.57 -24.22
C ALA A 82 -7.23 -16.36 -24.81
N HIS A 83 -8.27 -16.64 -24.02
CA HIS A 83 -9.48 -17.32 -24.47
C HIS A 83 -10.48 -16.43 -25.22
N SER A 84 -10.35 -15.10 -25.16
CA SER A 84 -11.22 -14.19 -25.92
C SER A 84 -10.77 -13.95 -27.37
N VAL A 85 -9.65 -14.54 -27.81
CA VAL A 85 -9.06 -14.31 -29.15
C VAL A 85 -9.14 -15.58 -30.04
N THR A 86 -9.70 -16.67 -29.55
CA THR A 86 -10.00 -17.90 -30.31
C THR A 86 -11.50 -18.06 -30.49
#